data_AF-I4DCS9-F1
#
_entry.id   AF-I4DCS9-F1
#
_cell.length_a   1.000
_cell.length_b   1.000
_cell.length_c   1.000
_cell.angle_alpha   90.00
_cell.angle_beta   90.00
_cell.angle_gamma   90.00
#
_symmetry.space_group_name_H-M   'P 1'
#
loop_
_entity.id
_entity.type
_entity.pdbx_description
1 polymer ?
#
loop_
_entity_poly.entity_id
_entity_poly.type
_entity_poly.pdbx_seq_one_letter_code
_entity_poly.pdbx_strand_id
1 'polypeptide(L)'
;MAKSIFVRVPISLHSKQLKDAIVQYAAANDKDVYKIIEDIWGSMLSSGDFSISVNPVYDKESETGLVATENQKQRRFELNMNPDLTNQVDEVISNEKRKGIKKINRSIFTQEAIRRYVEPALIEGGYLKESVFKDYKRAAKNLRTLRNLIGSQQDFYNKYIVIDERPLVSYSQYAFIERGAGGNIEKVLELVSDALNMSKDVFFEQPQEFQDYLNSIDISKSAF
;
A
#
# COMPACT_ATOMS: atom_id res chain seq x y z
N MET A 1 8.76 21.30 37.36
CA MET A 1 8.26 20.48 36.24
C MET A 1 9.09 20.85 35.02
N ALA A 2 9.86 19.91 34.46
CA ALA A 2 10.58 20.17 33.21
C ALA A 2 9.54 20.36 32.10
N LYS A 3 9.64 21.44 31.32
CA LYS A 3 8.85 21.60 30.10
C LYS A 3 9.19 20.40 29.21
N SER A 4 8.21 19.53 28.95
CA SER A 4 8.33 18.55 27.87
C SER A 4 8.55 19.32 26.58
N ILE A 5 9.77 19.26 26.05
CA ILE A 5 10.12 19.89 24.79
C ILE A 5 9.53 18.98 23.72
N PHE A 6 8.65 19.50 22.89
CA PHE A 6 8.12 18.80 21.72
C PHE A 6 8.76 19.36 20.46
N VAL A 7 8.95 18.50 19.45
CA VAL A 7 9.42 18.93 18.11
C VAL A 7 8.25 18.89 17.14
N ARG A 8 8.08 19.95 16.36
CA ARG A 8 7.08 19.99 15.29
C ARG A 8 7.56 19.17 14.10
N VAL A 9 6.87 18.06 13.83
CA VAL A 9 7.21 17.11 12.77
C VAL A 9 6.15 17.14 11.68
N PRO A 10 6.51 17.52 10.44
CA PRO A 10 5.63 17.38 9.29
C PRO A 10 5.69 15.96 8.71
N ILE A 11 4.53 15.37 8.46
CA ILE A 11 4.39 14.04 7.85
C ILE A 11 3.38 14.12 6.71
N SER A 12 3.79 13.78 5.49
CA SER A 12 2.91 13.72 4.32
C SER A 12 2.44 12.29 4.08
N LEU A 13 1.13 12.09 3.98
CA LEU A 13 0.52 10.78 3.74
C LEU A 13 0.20 10.55 2.25
N HIS A 14 -0.05 9.28 1.93
CA HIS A 14 -0.38 8.83 0.58
C HIS A 14 -1.58 9.56 -0.02
N SER A 15 -2.67 9.64 0.76
CA SER A 15 -3.94 10.19 0.33
C SER A 15 -4.62 10.97 1.45
N LYS A 16 -5.59 11.81 1.08
CA LYS A 16 -6.45 12.51 2.05
C LYS A 16 -7.33 11.49 2.78
N GLN A 17 -7.81 10.48 2.07
CA GLN A 17 -8.61 9.40 2.64
C GLN A 17 -7.88 8.69 3.78
N LEU A 18 -6.59 8.37 3.63
CA LEU A 18 -5.81 7.77 4.70
C LEU A 18 -5.68 8.70 5.92
N LYS A 19 -5.45 9.99 5.66
CA LYS A 19 -5.39 11.00 6.73
C LYS A 19 -6.70 11.06 7.51
N ASP A 20 -7.82 11.16 6.79
CA ASP A 20 -9.15 11.26 7.38
C ASP A 20 -9.50 9.98 8.16
N ALA A 21 -9.14 8.80 7.64
CA ALA A 21 -9.31 7.52 8.33
C ALA A 21 -8.53 7.45 9.64
N ILE A 22 -7.27 7.90 9.66
CA ILE A 22 -6.44 7.96 10.88
C ILE A 22 -7.04 8.92 11.91
N VAL A 23 -7.55 10.08 11.48
CA VAL A 23 -8.20 11.05 12.37
C VAL A 23 -9.45 10.44 13.01
N GLN A 24 -10.30 9.79 12.21
CA GLN A 24 -11.51 9.14 12.71
C GLN A 24 -11.19 7.99 13.66
N TYR A 25 -10.21 7.16 13.31
CA TYR A 25 -9.74 6.06 14.17
C TYR A 25 -9.18 6.57 15.50
N ALA A 26 -8.40 7.65 15.48
CA ALA A 26 -7.86 8.26 16.69
C ALA A 26 -9.00 8.76 17.60
N ALA A 27 -9.98 9.48 17.04
CA ALA A 27 -11.14 9.97 17.77
C ALA A 27 -11.99 8.82 18.36
N ALA A 28 -12.22 7.75 17.60
CA ALA A 28 -12.99 6.59 18.05
C ALA A 28 -12.32 5.82 19.21
N ASN A 29 -11.00 5.96 19.36
CA ASN A 29 -10.21 5.30 20.39
C ASN A 29 -9.76 6.27 21.51
N ASP A 30 -10.33 7.48 21.57
CA ASP A 30 -9.96 8.54 22.53
C ASP A 30 -8.45 8.82 22.58
N LYS A 31 -7.83 8.87 21.39
CA LYS A 31 -6.40 9.13 21.20
C LYS A 31 -6.20 10.36 20.33
N ASP A 32 -5.14 11.11 20.63
CA ASP A 32 -4.62 12.10 19.70
C ASP A 32 -3.89 11.42 18.52
N VAL A 33 -3.95 12.04 17.34
CA VAL A 33 -3.26 11.53 16.13
C VAL A 33 -1.76 11.35 16.36
N TYR A 34 -1.11 12.28 17.09
CA TYR A 34 0.32 12.15 17.36
C TYR A 34 0.64 10.89 18.18
N LYS A 35 -0.26 10.45 19.07
CA LYS A 35 -0.09 9.20 19.83
C LYS A 35 -0.16 7.97 18.93
N ILE A 36 -1.06 7.95 17.94
CA ILE A 36 -1.07 6.89 16.93
C ILE A 36 0.27 6.83 16.19
N ILE A 37 0.82 7.99 15.81
CA ILE A 37 2.12 8.03 15.10
C ILE A 37 3.28 7.61 16.02
N GLU A 38 3.29 8.02 17.29
CA GLU A 38 4.29 7.57 18.27
C GLU A 38 4.24 6.04 18.46
N ASP A 39 3.04 5.47 18.60
CA ASP A 39 2.81 4.04 18.81
C ASP A 39 3.34 3.20 17.63
N ILE A 40 3.04 3.59 16.37
CA ILE A 40 3.51 2.86 15.19
C ILE A 40 5.01 3.05 14.93
N TRP A 41 5.58 4.21 15.27
CA TRP A 41 7.03 4.41 15.21
C TRP A 41 7.74 3.54 16.24
N GLY A 42 7.24 3.50 17.49
CA GLY A 42 7.75 2.60 18.52
C GLY A 42 7.69 1.13 18.07
N SER A 43 6.55 0.70 17.52
CA SER A 43 6.39 -0.67 16.98
C SER A 43 7.39 -0.99 15.88
N MET A 44 7.60 -0.05 14.94
CA MET A 44 8.58 -0.23 13.87
C MET A 44 10.02 -0.30 14.40
N LEU A 45 10.40 0.57 15.34
CA LEU A 45 11.70 0.55 16.00
C LEU A 45 11.95 -0.76 16.76
N SER A 46 10.97 -1.22 17.54
CA SER A 46 11.06 -2.47 18.30
C SER A 46 11.15 -3.71 17.41
N SER A 47 10.56 -3.68 16.20
CA SER A 47 10.62 -4.81 15.28
C SER A 47 12.03 -5.07 14.71
N GLY A 48 12.87 -4.04 14.62
CA GLY A 48 14.18 -4.12 13.97
C GLY A 48 14.14 -4.33 12.43
N ASP A 49 12.96 -4.50 11.84
CA ASP A 49 12.76 -4.60 10.39
C ASP A 49 12.36 -3.24 9.81
N PHE A 50 13.31 -2.62 9.11
CA PHE A 50 13.14 -1.31 8.47
C PHE A 50 12.95 -1.40 6.95
N SER A 51 12.63 -2.58 6.43
CA SER A 51 12.34 -2.76 5.01
C SER A 51 11.16 -1.89 4.57
N ILE A 52 11.32 -1.17 3.46
CA ILE A 52 10.29 -0.28 2.91
C ILE A 52 9.71 -0.94 1.66
N SER A 53 8.39 -1.09 1.65
CA SER A 53 7.61 -1.63 0.55
C SER A 53 6.60 -0.62 -0.01
N VAL A 54 6.27 0.43 0.74
CA VAL A 54 5.45 1.52 0.24
C VAL A 54 6.18 2.32 -0.84
N ASN A 55 5.50 2.54 -1.96
CA ASN A 55 6.03 3.38 -3.04
C ASN A 55 6.08 4.85 -2.59
N PRO A 56 7.09 5.64 -3.01
CA PRO A 56 7.12 7.06 -2.74
C PRO A 56 5.90 7.72 -3.38
N VAL A 57 5.22 8.57 -2.60
CA VAL A 57 4.12 9.39 -3.09
C VAL A 57 4.71 10.44 -4.02
N TYR A 58 4.58 10.24 -5.31
CA TYR A 58 4.80 11.29 -6.30
C TYR A 58 3.43 11.82 -6.70
N ASP A 59 3.22 13.12 -6.53
CA ASP A 59 2.11 13.82 -7.16
C ASP A 59 2.26 13.64 -8.67
N LYS A 60 1.63 12.62 -9.24
CA LYS A 60 1.18 12.74 -10.62
C LYS A 60 0.06 13.77 -10.58
N GLU A 61 0.18 14.77 -11.45
CA GLU A 61 -0.76 15.88 -11.63
C GLU A 61 -2.19 15.40 -11.38
N SER A 62 -2.81 16.03 -10.41
CA SER A 62 -3.94 15.45 -9.69
C SER A 62 -5.16 15.24 -10.57
N GLU A 63 -5.70 14.02 -10.49
CA GLU A 63 -7.04 13.62 -10.94
C GLU A 63 -8.18 14.43 -10.25
N THR A 64 -7.87 15.32 -9.31
CA THR A 64 -8.82 16.09 -8.49
C THR A 64 -9.01 17.54 -8.90
N GLY A 65 -8.29 18.04 -9.92
CA GLY A 65 -8.39 19.44 -10.39
C GLY A 65 -7.85 20.51 -9.42
N LEU A 66 -7.20 20.12 -8.32
CA LEU A 66 -6.57 21.02 -7.35
C LEU A 66 -5.09 21.27 -7.72
N VAL A 67 -4.57 22.44 -7.33
CA VAL A 67 -3.13 22.72 -7.50
C VAL A 67 -2.31 21.78 -6.60
N ALA A 68 -1.18 21.27 -7.08
CA ALA A 68 -0.35 20.27 -6.38
C ALA A 68 -0.05 20.62 -4.90
N THR A 69 0.14 21.91 -4.60
CA THR A 69 0.37 22.43 -3.25
C THR A 69 -0.82 22.28 -2.30
N GLU A 70 -2.05 22.40 -2.80
CA GLU A 70 -3.28 22.22 -1.99
C GLU A 70 -3.53 20.75 -1.70
N ASN A 71 -3.30 19.88 -2.69
CA ASN A 71 -3.32 18.43 -2.49
C ASN A 71 -2.31 18.00 -1.43
N GLN A 72 -1.11 18.57 -1.44
CA GLN A 72 -0.08 18.26 -0.45
C GLN A 72 -0.49 18.69 0.97
N LYS A 73 -1.11 19.88 1.13
CA LYS A 73 -1.62 20.36 2.43
C LYS A 73 -2.71 19.45 2.99
N GLN A 74 -3.63 19.00 2.14
CA GLN A 74 -4.73 18.13 2.59
C GLN A 74 -4.23 16.81 3.16
N ARG A 75 -3.10 16.29 2.69
CA ARG A 75 -2.53 14.99 3.09
C ARG A 75 -1.48 15.08 4.20
N ARG A 76 -1.15 16.30 4.65
CA ARG A 76 -0.09 16.53 5.62
C ARG A 76 -0.63 16.60 7.05
N PHE A 77 0.06 15.95 7.96
CA PHE A 77 -0.01 16.21 9.39
C PHE A 77 1.13 17.13 9.83
N GLU A 78 0.85 17.96 10.83
CA GLU A 78 1.85 18.72 11.57
C GLU A 78 1.69 18.39 13.04
N LEU A 79 2.58 17.53 13.54
CA LEU A 79 2.44 16.90 14.85
C LEU A 79 3.51 17.41 15.81
N ASN A 80 3.17 17.53 17.09
CA ASN A 80 4.13 17.79 18.15
C ASN A 80 4.55 16.44 18.74
N MET A 81 5.78 16.02 18.45
CA MET A 81 6.27 14.66 18.75
C MET A 81 7.34 14.69 19.85
N ASN A 82 7.50 13.58 20.56
CA ASN A 82 8.63 13.36 21.46
C ASN A 82 9.98 13.49 20.71
N PRO A 83 10.93 14.34 21.18
CA PRO A 83 12.23 14.53 20.53
C PRO A 83 13.08 13.26 20.46
N ASP A 84 13.10 12.47 21.52
CA ASP A 84 13.96 11.27 21.60
C ASP A 84 13.49 10.22 20.61
N LEU A 85 12.18 9.99 20.53
CA LEU A 85 11.61 9.09 19.52
C LEU A 85 11.87 9.59 18.10
N THR A 86 11.73 10.91 17.89
CA THR A 86 12.01 11.53 16.57
C THR A 86 13.47 11.32 16.17
N ASN A 87 14.42 11.49 17.10
CA ASN A 87 15.84 11.28 16.88
C ASN A 87 16.16 9.81 16.52
N GLN A 88 15.55 8.85 17.22
CA GLN A 88 15.72 7.42 16.92
C GLN A 88 15.23 7.08 15.51
N VAL A 89 14.07 7.60 15.11
CA VAL A 89 13.54 7.42 13.75
C VAL A 89 14.47 8.06 12.71
N ASP A 90 14.99 9.25 12.98
CA ASP A 90 15.94 9.93 12.08
C ASP A 90 17.26 9.18 11.92
N GLU A 91 17.75 8.57 13.00
CA GLU A 91 18.94 7.72 12.97
C GLU A 91 18.72 6.49 12.09
N VAL A 92 17.60 5.79 12.27
CA VAL A 92 17.22 4.64 11.43
C VAL A 92 17.12 5.06 9.97
N ILE A 93 16.40 6.14 9.65
CA ILE A 93 16.28 6.66 8.28
C ILE A 93 17.66 6.97 7.69
N SER A 94 18.55 7.58 8.47
CA SER A 94 19.91 7.90 8.03
C SER A 94 20.75 6.65 7.76
N ASN A 95 20.61 5.62 8.59
CA ASN A 95 21.28 4.34 8.39
C ASN A 95 20.75 3.59 7.16
N GLU A 96 19.43 3.55 6.95
CA GLU A 96 18.81 2.94 5.77
C GLU A 96 19.18 3.66 4.46
N LYS A 97 19.34 5.00 4.50
CA LYS A 97 19.90 5.74 3.36
C LYS A 97 21.31 5.28 3.01
N ARG A 98 22.17 5.08 4.02
CA ARG A 98 23.55 4.60 3.82
C ARG A 98 23.61 3.19 3.23
N LYS A 99 22.61 2.35 3.53
CA LYS A 99 22.42 1.01 2.93
C LYS A 99 21.90 1.03 1.48
N GLY A 100 21.60 2.20 0.92
CA GLY A 100 21.24 2.36 -0.48
C GLY A 100 19.75 2.64 -0.75
N ILE A 101 18.91 2.82 0.27
CA ILE A 101 17.51 3.22 0.09
C ILE A 101 17.46 4.74 -0.20
N LYS A 102 17.75 5.12 -1.45
CA LYS A 102 18.04 6.50 -1.87
C LYS A 102 16.94 7.54 -1.63
N LYS A 103 15.71 7.13 -1.25
CA LYS A 103 14.54 8.02 -1.14
C LYS A 103 13.79 7.95 0.18
N ILE A 104 14.22 7.13 1.14
CA ILE A 104 13.54 7.04 2.45
C ILE A 104 13.59 8.38 3.19
N ASN A 105 12.49 8.75 3.82
CA ASN A 105 12.34 9.93 4.66
C ASN A 105 11.26 9.64 5.72
N ARG A 106 11.04 10.56 6.67
CA ARG A 106 10.06 10.35 7.74
C ARG A 106 8.66 10.03 7.23
N SER A 107 8.24 10.65 6.13
CA SER A 107 6.91 10.40 5.55
C SER A 107 6.80 9.00 4.96
N ILE A 108 7.84 8.50 4.27
CA ILE A 108 7.86 7.13 3.75
C ILE A 108 7.96 6.11 4.88
N PHE A 109 8.83 6.37 5.86
CA PHE A 109 8.97 5.52 7.04
C PHE A 109 7.64 5.41 7.80
N THR A 110 6.97 6.56 8.01
CA THR A 110 5.65 6.59 8.66
C THR A 110 4.59 5.87 7.85
N GLN A 111 4.59 6.01 6.53
CA GLN A 111 3.64 5.29 5.68
C GLN A 111 3.86 3.77 5.74
N GLU A 112 5.11 3.30 5.77
CA GLU A 112 5.39 1.88 5.98
C GLU A 112 4.91 1.42 7.36
N ALA A 113 5.14 2.21 8.41
CA ALA A 113 4.64 1.90 9.75
C ALA A 113 3.10 1.85 9.79
N ILE A 114 2.43 2.79 9.11
CA ILE A 114 0.97 2.82 8.99
C ILE A 114 0.49 1.54 8.31
N ARG A 115 1.05 1.20 7.14
CA ARG A 115 0.70 -0.01 6.39
C ARG A 115 0.77 -1.27 7.25
N ARG A 116 1.80 -1.38 8.09
CA ARG A 116 2.04 -2.55 8.93
C ARG A 116 1.16 -2.61 10.18
N TYR A 117 0.98 -1.48 10.86
CA TYR A 117 0.52 -1.48 12.26
C TYR A 117 -0.82 -0.79 12.49
N VAL A 118 -1.33 0.00 11.55
CA VAL A 118 -2.62 0.69 11.73
C VAL A 118 -3.59 0.44 10.58
N GLU A 119 -3.12 0.34 9.33
CA GLU A 119 -3.99 0.13 8.16
C GLU A 119 -4.92 -1.09 8.31
N PRO A 120 -4.48 -2.26 8.83
CA PRO A 120 -5.38 -3.39 9.06
C PRO A 120 -6.56 -3.02 9.96
N ALA A 121 -6.30 -2.33 11.08
CA ALA A 121 -7.34 -1.88 12.00
C ALA A 121 -8.24 -0.79 11.39
N LEU A 122 -7.71 0.06 10.50
CA LEU A 122 -8.51 1.03 9.75
C LEU A 122 -9.51 0.34 8.83
N ILE A 123 -9.09 -0.75 8.17
CA ILE A 123 -9.94 -1.52 7.26
C ILE A 123 -10.97 -2.34 8.04
N GLU A 124 -10.54 -3.10 9.04
CA GLU A 124 -11.42 -3.89 9.91
C GLU A 124 -12.47 -3.03 10.62
N GLY A 125 -12.08 -1.82 11.05
CA GLY A 125 -12.97 -0.85 11.68
C GLY A 125 -13.84 -0.05 10.70
N GLY A 126 -13.72 -0.26 9.39
CA GLY A 126 -14.50 0.42 8.36
C GLY A 126 -14.15 1.91 8.14
N TYR A 127 -13.05 2.40 8.74
CA TYR A 127 -12.53 3.75 8.52
C TYR A 127 -11.87 3.91 7.14
N LEU A 128 -11.37 2.79 6.60
CA LEU A 128 -10.81 2.69 5.26
C LEU A 128 -11.46 1.52 4.53
N LYS A 129 -11.84 1.70 3.26
CA LYS A 129 -12.53 0.64 2.50
C LYS A 129 -11.60 -0.48 2.05
N GLU A 130 -10.38 -0.13 1.65
CA GLU A 130 -9.36 -1.00 1.09
C GLU A 130 -7.97 -0.37 1.30
N SER A 131 -6.90 -1.14 1.13
CA SER A 131 -5.54 -0.60 1.29
C SER A 131 -5.25 0.54 0.32
N VAL A 132 -4.61 1.61 0.82
CA VAL A 132 -4.12 2.71 -0.02
C VAL A 132 -2.70 2.45 -0.53
N PHE A 133 -2.00 1.45 0.01
CA PHE A 133 -0.61 1.13 -0.34
C PHE A 133 -0.51 0.05 -1.41
N LYS A 134 -1.30 0.19 -2.47
CA LYS A 134 -1.32 -0.71 -3.63
C LYS A 134 -0.01 -0.61 -4.42
N ASP A 135 0.82 -1.65 -4.38
CA ASP A 135 1.98 -1.79 -5.27
C ASP A 135 1.58 -2.51 -6.55
N TYR A 136 1.24 -1.73 -7.58
CA TYR A 136 0.87 -2.24 -8.89
C TYR A 136 1.97 -3.02 -9.62
N LYS A 137 3.25 -2.76 -9.34
CA LYS A 137 4.34 -3.55 -9.93
C LYS A 137 4.40 -4.93 -9.30
N ARG A 138 4.23 -5.00 -7.97
CA ARG A 138 4.11 -6.26 -7.25
C ARG A 138 2.87 -7.03 -7.68
N ALA A 139 1.73 -6.37 -7.79
CA ALA A 139 0.51 -7.00 -8.28
C ALA A 139 0.65 -7.55 -9.71
N ALA A 140 1.34 -6.84 -10.61
CA ALA A 140 1.63 -7.37 -11.95
C ALA A 140 2.50 -8.64 -11.88
N LYS A 141 3.49 -8.65 -10.98
CA LYS A 141 4.35 -9.82 -10.77
C LYS A 141 3.58 -11.00 -10.19
N ASN A 142 2.70 -10.76 -9.21
CA ASN A 142 1.86 -11.78 -8.59
C ASN A 142 0.83 -12.32 -9.59
N LEU A 143 0.18 -11.45 -10.38
CA LEU A 143 -0.67 -11.87 -11.51
C LEU A 143 0.08 -12.79 -12.48
N ARG A 144 1.33 -12.42 -12.81
CA ARG A 144 2.21 -13.24 -13.65
C ARG A 144 2.51 -14.59 -13.01
N THR A 145 2.73 -14.65 -11.69
CA THR A 145 2.91 -15.91 -10.94
C THR A 145 1.68 -16.80 -11.04
N LEU A 146 0.49 -16.26 -10.78
CA LEU A 146 -0.77 -16.99 -10.90
C LEU A 146 -0.95 -17.56 -12.32
N ARG A 147 -0.74 -16.72 -13.34
CA ARG A 147 -0.84 -17.16 -14.73
C ARG A 147 0.17 -18.28 -15.05
N ASN A 148 1.40 -18.24 -14.53
CA ASN A 148 2.36 -19.34 -14.70
C ASN A 148 1.87 -20.67 -14.12
N LEU A 149 1.10 -20.64 -13.04
CA LEU A 149 0.56 -21.87 -12.44
C LEU A 149 -0.60 -22.45 -13.26
N ILE A 150 -1.42 -21.59 -13.88
CA ILE A 150 -2.60 -22.04 -14.62
C ILE A 150 -2.28 -22.44 -16.06
N GLY A 151 -1.42 -21.70 -16.77
CA GLY A 151 -1.08 -22.05 -18.15
C GLY A 151 -0.46 -20.93 -18.99
N SER A 152 -0.71 -21.01 -20.31
CA SER A 152 -0.16 -20.05 -21.26
C SER A 152 -0.79 -18.66 -21.10
N GLN A 153 -0.06 -17.63 -21.53
CA GLN A 153 -0.57 -16.25 -21.48
C GLN A 153 -1.86 -16.08 -22.28
N GLN A 154 -1.96 -16.73 -23.44
CA GLN A 154 -3.12 -16.66 -24.31
C GLN A 154 -4.33 -17.39 -23.69
N ASP A 155 -4.13 -18.59 -23.15
CA ASP A 155 -5.22 -19.38 -22.55
C ASP A 155 -5.77 -18.69 -21.31
N PHE A 156 -4.87 -18.16 -20.46
CA PHE A 156 -5.27 -17.40 -19.28
C PHE A 156 -6.09 -16.16 -19.66
N TYR A 157 -5.66 -15.41 -20.68
CA TYR A 157 -6.40 -14.24 -21.15
C TYR A 157 -7.79 -14.61 -21.65
N ASN A 158 -7.88 -15.62 -22.52
CA ASN A 158 -9.16 -16.06 -23.08
C ASN A 158 -10.13 -16.56 -22.01
N LYS A 159 -9.61 -17.20 -20.95
CA LYS A 159 -10.44 -17.82 -19.91
C LYS A 159 -10.88 -16.86 -18.81
N TYR A 160 -10.01 -15.92 -18.39
CA TYR A 160 -10.24 -15.11 -17.19
C TYR A 160 -10.37 -13.61 -17.44
N ILE A 161 -10.10 -13.14 -18.67
CA ILE A 161 -10.14 -11.70 -19.01
C ILE A 161 -11.19 -11.40 -20.08
N VAL A 162 -11.47 -12.34 -20.98
CA VAL A 162 -12.55 -12.22 -21.96
C VAL A 162 -13.87 -12.66 -21.33
N ILE A 163 -14.77 -11.71 -21.08
CA ILE A 163 -16.16 -11.98 -20.65
C ILE A 163 -17.08 -11.72 -21.83
N ASP A 164 -18.03 -12.63 -22.09
CA ASP A 164 -19.08 -12.50 -23.12
C ASP A 164 -18.56 -12.08 -24.50
N GLU A 165 -17.41 -12.63 -24.91
CA GLU A 165 -16.74 -12.37 -26.20
C GLU A 165 -16.31 -10.92 -26.46
N ARG A 166 -16.34 -10.04 -25.44
CA ARG A 166 -15.88 -8.64 -25.55
C ARG A 166 -14.78 -8.35 -24.52
N PRO A 167 -13.53 -8.22 -24.95
CA PRO A 167 -12.45 -7.90 -24.02
C PRO A 167 -12.56 -6.44 -23.54
N LEU A 168 -12.86 -6.25 -22.25
CA LEU A 168 -12.75 -4.94 -21.60
C LEU A 168 -11.29 -4.46 -21.51
N VAL A 169 -10.33 -5.40 -21.58
CA VAL A 169 -8.90 -5.17 -21.69
C VAL A 169 -8.38 -5.99 -22.85
N SER A 170 -7.73 -5.37 -23.84
CA SER A 170 -7.19 -6.11 -24.99
C SER A 170 -6.00 -6.99 -24.61
N TYR A 171 -5.71 -8.02 -25.42
CA TYR A 171 -4.57 -8.91 -25.18
C TYR A 171 -3.24 -8.16 -25.11
N SER A 172 -3.05 -7.16 -25.98
CA SER A 172 -1.83 -6.34 -25.98
C SER A 172 -1.70 -5.48 -24.72
N GLN A 173 -2.81 -4.95 -24.19
CA GLN A 173 -2.84 -4.22 -22.93
C GLN A 173 -2.53 -5.16 -21.75
N TYR A 174 -3.13 -6.34 -21.71
CA TYR A 174 -2.83 -7.36 -20.71
C TYR A 174 -1.34 -7.75 -20.72
N ALA A 175 -0.79 -8.08 -21.89
CA ALA A 175 0.63 -8.43 -22.03
C ALA A 175 1.58 -7.27 -21.68
N PHE A 176 1.13 -6.02 -21.80
CA PHE A 176 1.87 -4.84 -21.33
C PHE A 176 1.85 -4.72 -19.80
N ILE A 177 0.69 -4.96 -19.17
CA ILE A 177 0.51 -4.95 -17.72
C ILE A 177 1.39 -6.02 -17.05
N GLU A 178 1.39 -7.26 -17.55
CA GLU A 178 2.21 -8.35 -16.98
C GLU A 178 3.73 -8.08 -17.04
N ARG A 179 4.17 -7.22 -17.96
CA ARG A 179 5.58 -6.79 -18.05
C ARG A 179 5.93 -5.69 -17.03
N GLY A 180 4.99 -5.24 -16.21
CA GLY A 180 5.18 -4.20 -15.20
C GLY A 180 5.32 -2.79 -15.78
N ALA A 181 4.89 -2.59 -17.02
CA ALA A 181 5.14 -1.37 -17.79
C ALA A 181 4.03 -0.30 -17.65
N GLY A 182 2.95 -0.57 -16.92
CA GLY A 182 1.82 0.34 -16.68
C GLY A 182 0.49 -0.23 -17.19
N GLY A 183 -0.54 0.62 -17.26
CA GLY A 183 -1.91 0.22 -17.67
C GLY A 183 -2.89 0.08 -16.49
N ASN A 184 -4.17 -0.16 -16.81
CA ASN A 184 -5.22 -0.37 -15.81
C ASN A 184 -5.18 -1.81 -15.26
N ILE A 185 -4.18 -2.07 -14.42
CA ILE A 185 -4.03 -3.37 -13.76
C ILE A 185 -5.21 -3.67 -12.84
N GLU A 186 -5.82 -2.67 -12.19
CA GLU A 186 -6.96 -2.92 -11.31
C GLU A 186 -8.10 -3.62 -12.04
N LYS A 187 -8.40 -3.20 -13.28
CA LYS A 187 -9.44 -3.85 -14.06
C LYS A 187 -9.11 -5.31 -14.39
N VAL A 188 -7.84 -5.61 -14.68
CA VAL A 188 -7.41 -7.00 -14.92
C VAL A 188 -7.53 -7.84 -13.64
N LEU A 189 -7.10 -7.29 -12.51
CA LEU A 189 -7.18 -8.00 -11.24
C LEU A 189 -8.64 -8.22 -10.84
N GLU A 190 -9.55 -7.28 -11.08
CA GLU A 190 -11.00 -7.49 -10.88
C GLU A 190 -11.52 -8.67 -11.68
N LEU A 191 -11.28 -8.69 -13.00
CA LEU A 191 -11.76 -9.76 -13.88
C LEU A 191 -11.25 -11.14 -13.44
N VAL A 192 -9.95 -11.23 -13.12
CA VAL A 192 -9.33 -12.47 -12.65
C VAL A 192 -9.86 -12.87 -11.27
N SER A 193 -10.04 -11.89 -10.38
CA SER A 193 -10.55 -12.12 -9.03
C SER A 193 -11.96 -12.67 -9.05
N ASP A 194 -12.83 -12.08 -9.88
CA ASP A 194 -14.21 -12.51 -10.07
C ASP A 194 -14.25 -13.92 -10.68
N ALA A 195 -13.46 -14.18 -11.72
CA ALA A 195 -13.45 -15.46 -12.42
C ALA A 195 -12.89 -16.62 -11.57
N LEU A 196 -11.97 -16.35 -10.64
CA LEU A 196 -11.37 -17.34 -9.75
C LEU A 196 -11.97 -17.33 -8.33
N ASN A 197 -12.95 -16.47 -8.07
CA ASN A 197 -13.55 -16.25 -6.75
C ASN A 197 -12.49 -16.02 -5.65
N MET A 198 -11.53 -15.15 -5.94
CA MET A 198 -10.43 -14.77 -5.03
C MET A 198 -10.51 -13.28 -4.69
N SER A 199 -9.97 -12.87 -3.55
CA SER A 199 -9.89 -11.44 -3.23
C SER A 199 -8.86 -10.75 -4.11
N LYS A 200 -9.20 -9.59 -4.67
CA LYS A 200 -8.27 -8.73 -5.43
C LYS A 200 -7.06 -8.29 -4.59
N ASP A 201 -7.24 -8.18 -3.27
CA ASP A 201 -6.20 -7.66 -2.39
C ASP A 201 -5.00 -8.60 -2.26
N VAL A 202 -5.19 -9.91 -2.46
CA VAL A 202 -4.09 -10.90 -2.36
C VAL A 202 -3.00 -10.65 -3.39
N PHE A 203 -3.34 -10.06 -4.54
CA PHE A 203 -2.33 -9.70 -5.56
C PHE A 203 -1.36 -8.63 -5.06
N PHE A 204 -1.74 -7.81 -4.07
CA PHE A 204 -0.88 -6.77 -3.52
C PHE A 204 -0.01 -7.25 -2.35
N GLU A 205 -0.16 -8.49 -1.90
CA GLU A 205 0.66 -9.11 -0.85
C GLU A 205 2.12 -9.32 -1.26
N GLN A 206 2.99 -9.61 -0.28
CA GLN A 206 4.36 -9.99 -0.59
C GLN A 206 4.39 -11.27 -1.43
N PRO A 207 5.39 -11.45 -2.32
CA PRO A 207 5.44 -12.63 -3.19
C PRO A 207 5.38 -13.96 -2.45
N GLN A 208 5.93 -14.04 -1.24
CA GLN A 208 5.87 -15.26 -0.42
C GLN A 208 4.46 -15.49 0.14
N GLU A 209 3.84 -14.46 0.73
CA GLU A 209 2.46 -14.50 1.25
C GLU A 209 1.47 -14.90 0.13
N PHE A 210 1.61 -14.29 -1.05
CA PHE A 210 0.80 -14.62 -2.21
C PHE A 210 1.01 -16.08 -2.67
N GLN A 211 2.26 -16.57 -2.67
CA GLN A 211 2.53 -17.97 -3.02
C GLN A 211 1.89 -18.94 -2.01
N ASP A 212 1.97 -18.61 -0.71
CA ASP A 212 1.36 -19.40 0.35
C ASP A 212 -0.18 -19.38 0.22
N TYR A 213 -0.76 -18.24 -0.14
CA TYR A 213 -2.18 -18.12 -0.49
C TYR A 213 -2.55 -19.02 -1.67
N LEU A 214 -1.80 -18.99 -2.78
CA LEU A 214 -2.06 -19.85 -3.94
C LEU A 214 -1.97 -21.34 -3.61
N ASN A 215 -1.10 -21.73 -2.67
CA ASN A 215 -1.00 -23.11 -2.20
C ASN A 215 -2.18 -23.52 -1.30
N SER A 216 -2.84 -22.55 -0.65
CA SER A 216 -3.98 -22.77 0.23
C SER A 216 -5.32 -22.92 -0.50
N ILE A 217 -5.39 -22.45 -1.76
CA ILE A 217 -6.59 -22.54 -2.59
C ILE A 217 -6.45 -23.62 -3.67
N ASP A 218 -7.53 -24.35 -3.92
CA ASP A 218 -7.57 -25.36 -4.98
C ASP A 218 -7.92 -24.71 -6.33
N ILE A 219 -6.91 -24.09 -6.95
CA ILE A 219 -7.04 -23.38 -8.25
C ILE A 219 -7.51 -24.34 -9.37
N SER A 220 -7.37 -25.66 -9.16
CA SER A 220 -7.82 -26.67 -10.12
C SER A 220 -9.35 -26.87 -10.14
N LYS A 221 -10.07 -26.43 -9.10
CA LYS A 221 -11.53 -26.58 -8.99
C LYS A 221 -12.34 -25.38 -9.46
N SER A 222 -11.74 -24.21 -9.59
CA SER A 222 -12.35 -23.02 -10.21
C SER A 222 -12.35 -23.08 -11.76
N ALA A 223 -12.01 -24.24 -12.33
CA ALA A 223 -11.97 -24.52 -13.75
C ALA A 223 -13.15 -25.40 -14.19
N PHE A 224 -14.38 -25.08 -13.78
CA PHE A 224 -15.59 -25.72 -14.32
C PHE A 224 -16.71 -24.69 -14.47
#